data_AF-A0A2J2HFE7-F1
#
_entry.id   AF-A0A2J2HFE7-F1
#
_cell.length_a   1.000
_cell.length_b   1.000
_cell.length_c   1.000
_cell.angle_alpha   90.00
_cell.angle_beta   90.00
_cell.angle_gamma   90.00
#
_symmetry.space_group_name_H-M   'P 1'
#
loop_
_entity.id
_entity.type
_entity.pdbx_description
1 polymer ?
#
loop_
_entity_poly.entity_id
_entity_poly.type
_entity_poly.pdbx_seq_one_letter_code
_entity_poly.pdbx_strand_id
1 'polypeptide(L)'
;MAFEIVDLVISIVILIFGFSIFTAVVNDYRMVTTVSRLLRKRVRVSAFRELAIPIYPSLMRLEVINVKSLTEGVDVEIQGNTIKVINNGIVSNTDIKILIDAVVVGRLGDYPVRGVIVLSPY
;
A
#
# COMPACT_ATOMS: atom_id res chain seq x y z
N MET A 1 13.45 -26.27 -43.15
CA MET A 1 12.07 -26.61 -42.76
C MET A 1 11.91 -27.02 -41.31
N ALA A 2 12.32 -28.22 -40.85
CA ALA A 2 12.06 -28.62 -39.45
C ALA A 2 12.72 -27.69 -38.40
N PHE A 3 13.95 -27.25 -38.66
CA PHE A 3 14.69 -26.35 -37.76
C PHE A 3 14.07 -24.94 -37.69
N GLU A 4 13.57 -24.42 -38.82
CA GLU A 4 12.89 -23.10 -38.88
C GLU A 4 11.54 -23.13 -38.15
N ILE A 5 10.81 -24.24 -38.26
CA ILE A 5 9.54 -24.42 -37.52
C ILE A 5 9.81 -24.47 -36.02
N VAL A 6 10.85 -25.16 -35.58
CA VAL A 6 11.23 -25.23 -34.16
C VAL A 6 11.64 -23.86 -33.63
N ASP A 7 12.44 -23.10 -34.39
CA ASP A 7 12.86 -21.74 -34.00
C ASP A 7 11.68 -20.76 -33.93
N LEU A 8 10.74 -20.85 -34.88
CA LEU A 8 9.50 -20.10 -34.86
C LEU A 8 8.66 -20.42 -33.61
N VAL A 9 8.51 -21.71 -33.27
CA VAL A 9 7.76 -22.16 -32.09
C VAL A 9 8.42 -21.64 -30.81
N ILE A 10 9.75 -21.75 -30.68
CA ILE A 10 10.49 -21.23 -29.53
C ILE A 10 10.30 -19.71 -29.41
N SER A 11 10.38 -18.98 -30.53
CA SER A 11 10.19 -17.53 -30.56
C SER A 11 8.78 -17.12 -30.09
N ILE A 12 7.74 -17.84 -30.54
CA ILE A 12 6.35 -17.60 -30.09
C ILE A 12 6.20 -17.88 -28.60
N VAL A 13 6.81 -18.97 -28.10
CA VAL A 13 6.77 -19.31 -26.67
C VAL A 13 7.43 -18.22 -25.84
N ILE A 14 8.62 -17.75 -26.23
CA ILE A 14 9.32 -16.65 -25.56
C ILE A 14 8.47 -15.37 -25.58
N LEU A 15 7.82 -15.07 -26.71
CA LEU A 15 6.95 -13.89 -26.81
C LEU A 15 5.78 -13.96 -25.83
N ILE A 16 5.10 -15.12 -25.76
CA ILE A 16 3.95 -15.32 -24.86
C ILE A 16 4.37 -15.20 -23.39
N PHE A 17 5.45 -15.89 -23.01
CA PHE A 17 5.96 -15.82 -21.64
C PHE A 17 6.46 -14.41 -21.30
N GLY A 18 7.21 -13.77 -22.20
CA GLY A 18 7.71 -12.42 -22.03
C GLY A 18 6.58 -11.40 -21.84
N PHE A 19 5.54 -11.48 -22.67
CA PHE A 19 4.36 -10.61 -22.53
C PHE A 19 3.57 -10.90 -21.24
N SER A 20 3.43 -12.16 -20.85
CA SER A 20 2.76 -12.54 -19.60
C SER A 20 3.48 -11.97 -18.37
N ILE A 21 4.81 -12.13 -18.30
CA ILE A 21 5.62 -11.56 -17.22
C ILE A 21 5.53 -10.03 -17.25
N PHE A 22 5.67 -9.42 -18.43
CA PHE A 22 5.58 -7.97 -18.58
C PHE A 22 4.26 -7.40 -18.05
N THR A 23 3.13 -8.00 -18.43
CA THR A 23 1.81 -7.54 -17.96
C THR A 23 1.65 -7.72 -16.44
N ALA A 24 2.20 -8.80 -15.87
CA ALA A 24 2.22 -9.01 -14.42
C ALA A 24 3.06 -7.93 -13.70
N VAL A 25 4.27 -7.62 -14.19
CA VAL A 25 5.12 -6.55 -13.65
C VAL A 25 4.42 -5.19 -13.70
N VAL A 26 3.82 -4.84 -14.84
CA VAL A 26 3.13 -3.54 -15.01
C VAL A 26 1.96 -3.42 -14.04
N ASN A 27 1.21 -4.51 -13.84
CA ASN A 27 0.10 -4.52 -12.90
C ASN A 27 0.56 -4.37 -11.44
N ASP A 28 1.59 -5.13 -11.04
CA ASP A 28 2.18 -5.02 -9.71
C ASP A 28 2.68 -3.60 -9.44
N TYR A 29 3.39 -3.01 -10.42
CA TYR A 29 3.87 -1.63 -10.33
C TYR A 29 2.74 -0.61 -10.15
N ARG A 30 1.63 -0.75 -10.88
CA ARG A 30 0.44 0.11 -10.72
C ARG A 30 -0.16 -0.02 -9.33
N MET A 31 -0.19 -1.23 -8.77
CA MET A 31 -0.71 -1.47 -7.41
C MET A 31 0.20 -0.82 -6.36
N VAL A 32 1.51 -1.07 -6.43
CA VAL A 32 2.52 -0.50 -5.52
C VAL A 32 2.50 1.02 -5.54
N THR A 33 2.47 1.62 -6.73
CA THR A 33 2.43 3.09 -6.85
C THR A 33 1.14 3.68 -6.30
N THR A 34 0.00 3.01 -6.46
CA THR A 34 -1.28 3.46 -5.90
C THR A 34 -1.28 3.38 -4.38
N VAL A 35 -0.85 2.25 -3.81
CA VAL A 35 -0.70 2.09 -2.36
C VAL A 35 0.26 3.14 -1.79
N SER A 36 1.41 3.33 -2.44
CA SER A 36 2.40 4.33 -2.04
C SER A 36 1.85 5.76 -2.05
N ARG A 37 0.88 6.07 -2.90
CA ARG A 37 0.19 7.37 -2.92
C ARG A 37 -0.83 7.49 -1.79
N LEU A 38 -1.61 6.44 -1.55
CA LEU A 38 -2.57 6.40 -0.44
C LEU A 38 -1.88 6.56 0.92
N LEU A 39 -0.76 5.86 1.13
CA LEU A 39 0.02 5.93 2.37
C LEU A 39 0.76 7.26 2.56
N ARG A 40 0.79 8.14 1.56
CA ARG A 40 1.38 9.50 1.65
C ARG A 40 0.34 10.61 1.66
N LYS A 41 -0.94 10.25 1.78
CA LYS A 41 -2.04 11.22 1.72
C LYS A 41 -2.12 12.04 3.00
N ARG A 42 -2.41 13.33 2.84
CA ARG A 42 -2.88 14.20 3.93
C ARG A 42 -4.41 14.16 3.97
N VAL A 43 -4.97 13.85 5.13
CA VAL A 43 -6.42 13.76 5.35
C VAL A 43 -6.84 14.86 6.32
N ARG A 44 -7.81 15.68 5.92
CA ARG A 44 -8.41 16.66 6.83
C ARG A 44 -9.45 15.97 7.70
N VAL A 45 -9.32 16.12 9.01
CA VAL A 45 -10.18 15.49 10.00
C VAL A 45 -10.63 16.53 11.01
N SER A 46 -11.87 16.43 11.46
CA SER A 46 -12.35 17.22 12.59
C SER A 46 -11.67 16.74 13.87
N ALA A 47 -11.71 17.56 14.93
CA ALA A 47 -11.28 17.15 16.25
C ALA A 47 -11.87 15.77 16.62
N PHE A 48 -11.00 14.83 16.99
CA PHE A 48 -11.38 13.46 17.31
C PHE A 48 -10.62 12.98 18.56
N ARG A 49 -11.26 12.11 19.33
CA ARG A 49 -10.61 11.33 20.39
C ARG A 49 -10.17 9.97 19.89
N GLU A 50 -11.00 9.34 19.08
CA GLU A 50 -10.70 8.08 18.40
C GLU A 50 -11.10 8.21 16.92
N LEU A 51 -10.24 7.73 16.03
CA LEU A 51 -10.50 7.68 14.59
C LEU A 51 -10.11 6.31 14.06
N ALA A 52 -11.03 5.65 13.35
CA ALA A 52 -10.75 4.42 12.64
C ALA A 52 -10.56 4.74 11.15
N ILE A 53 -9.36 4.51 10.64
CA ILE A 53 -9.04 4.67 9.22
C ILE A 53 -9.19 3.29 8.56
N PRO A 54 -10.14 3.10 7.63
CA PRO A 54 -10.25 1.85 6.90
C PRO A 54 -9.03 1.68 5.99
N ILE A 55 -8.34 0.57 6.18
CA ILE A 55 -7.44 0.00 5.17
C ILE A 55 -8.33 -0.93 4.37
N TYR A 56 -8.34 -0.83 3.05
CA TYR A 56 -9.11 -1.75 2.19
C TYR A 56 -8.16 -2.84 1.67
N PRO A 57 -7.89 -3.92 2.44
CA PRO A 57 -6.87 -4.91 2.10
C PRO A 57 -7.42 -5.94 1.10
N SER A 58 -8.73 -5.91 0.84
CA SER A 58 -9.42 -6.79 -0.09
C SER A 58 -9.42 -6.27 -1.53
N LEU A 59 -9.29 -4.95 -1.74
CA LEU A 59 -9.23 -4.35 -3.07
C LEU A 59 -7.82 -4.41 -3.68
N MET A 60 -6.80 -4.54 -2.83
CA MET A 60 -5.39 -4.68 -3.19
C MET A 60 -4.81 -5.62 -2.13
N ARG A 61 -4.18 -6.73 -2.50
CA ARG A 61 -3.54 -7.66 -1.54
C ARG A 61 -2.45 -6.92 -0.76
N LEU A 62 -2.87 -6.22 0.29
CA LEU A 62 -2.08 -5.29 1.07
C LEU A 62 -2.06 -5.81 2.48
N GLU A 63 -0.88 -6.10 2.98
CA GLU A 63 -0.66 -6.55 4.34
C GLU A 63 0.02 -5.42 5.09
N VAL A 64 -0.66 -4.85 6.09
CA VAL A 64 -0.05 -3.84 6.96
C VAL A 64 0.72 -4.57 8.03
N ILE A 65 2.04 -4.42 8.02
CA ILE A 65 2.95 -5.10 8.94
C ILE A 65 3.00 -4.33 10.27
N ASN A 66 3.10 -3.01 10.18
CA ASN A 66 3.31 -2.17 11.35
C ASN A 66 2.71 -0.78 11.15
N VAL A 67 2.24 -0.20 12.24
CA VAL A 67 1.80 1.20 12.28
C VAL A 67 2.38 1.84 13.51
N LYS A 68 2.91 3.06 13.36
CA LYS A 68 3.51 3.81 14.46
C LYS A 68 3.11 5.28 14.40
N SER A 69 2.72 5.84 15.55
CA SER A 69 2.59 7.29 15.69
C SER A 69 3.97 7.95 15.73
N LEU A 70 4.12 9.05 14.99
CA LEU A 70 5.26 9.97 15.09
C LEU A 70 4.90 11.23 15.88
N THR A 71 3.69 11.27 16.46
CA THR A 71 3.19 12.40 17.25
C THR A 71 3.01 11.95 18.69
N GLU A 72 3.56 12.72 19.64
CA GLU A 72 3.42 12.46 21.07
C GLU A 72 1.97 12.56 21.54
N GLY A 73 1.58 11.70 22.49
CA GLY A 73 0.20 11.66 23.00
C GLY A 73 -0.83 11.04 22.06
N VAL A 74 -0.38 10.46 20.94
CA VAL A 74 -1.23 9.72 20.01
C VAL A 74 -0.79 8.26 19.93
N ASP A 75 -1.69 7.35 20.25
CA ASP A 75 -1.50 5.92 20.11
C ASP A 75 -2.16 5.42 18.82
N VAL A 76 -1.54 4.41 18.20
CA VAL A 76 -2.04 3.85 16.95
C VAL A 76 -1.95 2.34 16.98
N GLU A 77 -3.05 1.67 16.61
CA GLU A 77 -3.16 0.22 16.62
C GLU A 77 -3.80 -0.28 15.33
N ILE A 78 -3.44 -1.51 14.94
CA ILE A 78 -4.10 -2.22 13.84
C ILE A 78 -5.22 -3.06 14.45
N GLN A 79 -6.47 -2.77 14.08
CA GLN A 79 -7.63 -3.57 14.44
C GLN A 79 -8.27 -4.15 13.18
N GLY A 80 -7.91 -5.40 12.87
CA GLY A 80 -8.34 -6.08 11.65
C GLY A 80 -7.93 -5.29 10.40
N ASN A 81 -8.93 -4.76 9.69
CA ASN A 81 -8.73 -3.97 8.47
C ASN A 81 -8.72 -2.46 8.72
N THR A 82 -8.59 -2.01 9.97
CA THR A 82 -8.61 -0.59 10.31
C THR A 82 -7.39 -0.20 11.11
N ILE A 83 -6.93 1.04 10.92
CA ILE A 83 -5.96 1.68 11.79
C ILE A 83 -6.75 2.52 12.77
N LYS A 84 -6.72 2.12 14.04
CA LYS A 84 -7.31 2.90 15.13
C LYS A 84 -6.28 3.90 15.63
N VAL A 85 -6.65 5.18 15.62
CA VAL A 85 -5.83 6.30 16.09
C VAL A 85 -6.52 6.86 17.33
N ILE A 86 -5.83 6.84 18.46
CA ILE A 86 -6.34 7.29 19.76
C ILE A 86 -5.54 8.52 20.15
N ASN A 87 -6.22 9.67 20.24
CA ASN A 87 -5.62 10.90 20.70
C ASN A 87 -5.85 11.03 22.21
N ASN A 88 -4.81 10.73 22.98
CA ASN A 88 -4.79 10.84 24.44
C ASN A 88 -4.39 12.25 24.92
N GLY A 89 -3.99 13.13 24.00
CA GLY A 89 -3.64 14.51 24.27
C GLY A 89 -4.82 15.48 24.25
N ILE A 90 -4.54 16.73 24.59
CA ILE A 90 -5.46 17.86 24.42
C ILE A 90 -5.77 17.98 22.92
N VAL A 91 -7.04 18.25 22.58
CA VAL A 91 -7.55 18.46 21.21
C VAL A 91 -6.62 19.41 20.46
N SER A 92 -5.62 18.87 19.76
CA SER A 92 -4.56 19.67 19.19
C SER A 92 -4.92 20.01 17.75
N ASN A 93 -4.86 21.30 17.45
CA ASN A 93 -4.89 21.80 16.08
C ASN A 93 -3.56 21.52 15.34
N THR A 94 -2.91 20.39 15.64
CA THR A 94 -1.63 20.01 15.08
C THR A 94 -1.76 18.79 14.18
N ASP A 95 -0.86 18.71 13.21
CA ASP A 95 -0.80 17.56 12.32
C ASP A 95 -0.37 16.31 13.08
N ILE A 96 -1.17 15.25 12.99
CA ILE A 96 -0.84 13.93 13.51
C ILE A 96 -0.19 13.13 12.38
N LYS A 97 0.99 12.59 12.61
CA LYS A 97 1.75 11.83 11.61
C LYS A 97 1.78 10.36 11.99
N ILE A 98 1.28 9.52 11.08
CA ILE A 98 1.20 8.07 11.28
C ILE A 98 2.06 7.41 10.22
N LEU A 99 3.10 6.73 10.67
CA LEU A 99 3.94 5.89 9.82
C LEU A 99 3.26 4.53 9.63
N ILE A 100 3.16 4.10 8.38
CA ILE A 100 2.61 2.81 8.00
C ILE A 100 3.66 2.06 7.18
N ASP A 101 4.00 0.86 7.67
CA ASP A 101 4.81 -0.11 6.96
C ASP A 101 3.89 -1.23 6.47
N ALA A 102 3.83 -1.42 5.15
CA ALA A 102 2.96 -2.40 4.52
C ALA A 102 3.68 -3.15 3.41
N VAL A 103 3.15 -4.30 3.01
CA VAL A 103 3.60 -5.09 1.87
C VAL A 103 2.46 -5.24 0.89
N VAL A 104 2.77 -4.99 -0.37
CA VAL A 104 1.87 -5.23 -1.50
C VAL A 104 2.25 -6.58 -2.07
N VAL A 105 1.37 -7.58 -1.91
CA VAL A 105 1.56 -8.93 -2.43
C VAL A 105 1.21 -8.92 -3.91
N GLY A 106 2.23 -8.85 -4.75
CA GLY A 106 2.10 -8.87 -6.20
C GLY A 106 2.01 -10.29 -6.76
N ARG A 107 1.95 -10.38 -8.08
CA ARG A 107 1.93 -11.65 -8.80
C ARG A 107 3.32 -12.26 -8.94
N LEU A 108 4.35 -11.41 -9.03
CA LEU A 108 5.73 -11.84 -9.23
C LEU A 108 6.57 -11.75 -7.96
N GLY A 109 6.05 -11.14 -6.90
CA GLY A 109 6.72 -11.01 -5.62
C GLY A 109 6.04 -10.02 -4.70
N ASP A 110 6.62 -9.89 -3.50
CA ASP A 110 6.15 -8.99 -2.46
C ASP A 110 6.93 -7.66 -2.51
N TYR A 111 6.20 -6.57 -2.43
CA TYR A 111 6.76 -5.23 -2.56
C TYR A 111 6.54 -4.45 -1.25
N PRO A 112 7.60 -4.20 -0.46
CA PRO A 112 7.47 -3.39 0.74
C PRO A 112 7.20 -1.92 0.37
N VAL A 113 6.21 -1.33 1.05
CA VAL A 113 5.80 0.05 0.88
C VAL A 113 5.75 0.72 2.25
N ARG A 114 6.37 1.89 2.34
CA ARG A 114 6.39 2.72 3.54
C ARG A 114 5.84 4.09 3.22
N GLY A 115 4.95 4.58 4.06
CA GLY A 115 4.36 5.91 3.90
C GLY A 115 3.97 6.54 5.22
N VAL A 116 3.80 7.86 5.19
CA VAL A 116 3.32 8.63 6.33
C VAL A 116 2.00 9.27 5.95
N ILE A 117 0.93 8.87 6.63
CA ILE A 117 -0.35 9.55 6.56
C ILE A 117 -0.31 10.72 7.53
N VAL A 118 -0.74 11.88 7.06
CA VAL A 118 -0.83 13.09 7.88
C VAL A 118 -2.30 13.41 8.09
N LEU A 119 -2.75 13.38 9.33
CA LEU A 119 -4.08 13.85 9.71
C LEU A 119 -3.97 15.31 10.12
N SER A 120 -4.71 16.17 9.44
CA SER A 120 -4.69 17.61 9.67
C SER A 120 -6.05 18.08 10.18
N PRO A 121 -6.08 18.98 11.16
CA PRO A 121 -7.32 19.60 11.59
C PRO A 121 -7.97 20.42 10.46
N TYR A 122 -9.29 20.63 10.53
CA TYR A 122 -10.03 21.54 9.65
C TYR A 122 -9.70 23.00 9.91
#